data_AF-A0A4U4EDA5-F1
#
_entry.id   AF-A0A4U4EDA5-F1
#
_cell.length_a   1.000
_cell.length_b   1.000
_cell.length_c   1.000
_cell.angle_alpha   90.00
_cell.angle_beta   90.00
_cell.angle_gamma   90.00
#
_symmetry.space_group_name_H-M   'P 1'
#
loop_
_entity.id
_entity.type
_entity.pdbx_description
1 polymer ?
#
loop_
_entity_poly.entity_id
_entity_poly.type
_entity_poly.pdbx_seq_one_letter_code
_entity_poly.pdbx_strand_id
1 'polypeptide(L)'
;MKSLGMLSILSGVYINDALFIHLFMPAFSMIVTCILGLIGLVVAFASWKMNNEKGYRYLAMIGLLLNGFPLLSYLYLYVML
;
A
#
# COMPACT_ATOMS: atom_id res chain seq x y z
N MET A 1 0.15 16.40 9.20
CA MET A 1 1.08 15.83 8.20
C MET A 1 1.62 14.45 8.58
N LYS A 2 1.95 14.18 9.85
CA LYS A 2 2.13 12.80 10.39
C LYS A 2 1.00 11.84 10.00
N SER A 3 -0.24 12.33 10.02
CA SER A 3 -1.44 11.58 9.69
C SER A 3 -1.43 10.97 8.29
N LEU A 4 -0.85 11.62 7.28
CA LEU A 4 -0.80 11.10 5.90
C LEU A 4 0.12 9.88 5.80
N GLY A 5 1.32 9.95 6.40
CA GLY A 5 2.22 8.79 6.47
C GLY A 5 1.58 7.61 7.21
N MET A 6 0.92 7.86 8.34
CA MET A 6 0.19 6.83 9.08
C MET A 6 -0.99 6.24 8.29
N LEU A 7 -1.75 7.05 7.57
CA LEU A 7 -2.85 6.57 6.72
C LEU A 7 -2.36 5.68 5.58
N SER A 8 -1.22 6.01 4.98
CA SER A 8 -0.58 5.15 3.97
C SER A 8 -0.10 3.81 4.54
N ILE A 9 0.44 3.82 5.76
CA ILE A 9 0.83 2.58 6.45
C ILE A 9 -0.42 1.74 6.72
N LEU A 10 -1.50 2.35 7.22
CA LEU A 10 -2.75 1.65 7.52
C LEU A 10 -3.36 1.02 6.27
N SER A 11 -3.36 1.74 5.14
CA SER A 11 -3.83 1.19 3.87
C SER A 11 -2.98 0.00 3.42
N GLY A 12 -1.66 0.10 3.53
CA GLY A 12 -0.74 -0.97 3.14
C GLY A 12 -0.85 -2.23 4.01
N VAL A 13 -1.13 -2.07 5.31
CA VAL A 13 -1.43 -3.20 6.20
C VAL A 13 -2.75 -3.85 5.80
N TYR A 14 -3.81 -3.07 5.61
CA TYR A 14 -5.11 -3.59 5.20
C TYR A 14 -5.05 -4.36 3.87
N ILE A 15 -4.26 -3.88 2.91
CA ILE A 15 -4.05 -4.55 1.62
C ILE A 15 -3.29 -5.86 1.79
N ASN A 16 -2.25 -5.90 2.64
CA ASN A 16 -1.53 -7.14 2.92
C ASN A 16 -2.42 -8.17 3.62
N ASP A 17 -3.22 -7.74 4.60
CA ASP A 17 -4.18 -8.61 5.28
C ASP A 17 -5.24 -9.11 4.30
N ALA A 18 -5.77 -8.24 3.45
CA ALA A 18 -6.72 -8.61 2.40
C ALA A 18 -6.11 -9.58 1.39
N LEU A 19 -4.85 -9.37 0.97
CA LEU A 19 -4.11 -10.27 0.08
C LEU A 19 -3.85 -11.63 0.73
N PHE A 20 -3.48 -11.64 2.00
CA PHE A 20 -3.27 -12.86 2.77
C PHE A 20 -4.56 -13.66 2.90
N ILE A 21 -5.68 -13.00 3.24
CA ILE A 21 -7.00 -13.62 3.27
C ILE A 21 -7.44 -14.06 1.86
N HIS A 22 -7.08 -13.31 0.81
CA HIS A 22 -7.38 -13.63 -0.58
C HIS A 22 -6.69 -14.87 -1.13
N LEU A 23 -5.45 -15.10 -0.72
CA LEU A 23 -4.73 -16.35 -0.97
C LEU A 23 -5.53 -17.56 -0.47
N PHE A 24 -6.46 -17.38 0.49
CA PHE A 24 -7.34 -18.42 1.00
C PHE A 24 -8.82 -18.32 0.54
N MET A 25 -9.29 -17.18 0.00
CA MET A 25 -10.66 -17.01 -0.54
C MET A 25 -10.67 -16.09 -1.79
N PRO A 26 -11.07 -16.56 -2.99
CA PRO A 26 -10.61 -15.97 -4.25
C PRO A 26 -11.43 -14.79 -4.83
N ALA A 27 -12.40 -14.21 -4.13
CA ALA A 27 -13.45 -13.40 -4.81
C ALA A 27 -13.84 -12.06 -4.17
N PHE A 28 -12.98 -11.46 -3.36
CA PHE A 28 -13.13 -10.06 -2.94
C PHE A 28 -12.28 -9.21 -3.89
N SER A 29 -12.89 -8.12 -4.34
CA SER A 29 -12.66 -7.51 -5.64
C SER A 29 -11.20 -7.13 -5.86
N MET A 30 -10.52 -7.85 -6.75
CA MET A 30 -9.18 -7.53 -7.27
C MET A 30 -9.01 -6.03 -7.57
N ILE A 31 -10.05 -5.42 -8.12
CA ILE A 31 -10.12 -3.99 -8.44
C ILE A 31 -10.04 -3.12 -7.18
N VAL A 32 -10.73 -3.51 -6.11
CA VAL A 32 -10.71 -2.78 -4.82
C VAL A 32 -9.32 -2.82 -4.19
N THR A 33 -8.66 -3.97 -4.19
CA THR A 33 -7.29 -4.11 -3.65
C THR A 33 -6.29 -3.25 -4.44
N CYS A 34 -6.42 -3.24 -5.77
CA CYS A 34 -5.58 -2.44 -6.65
C CYS A 34 -5.80 -0.93 -6.47
N ILE A 35 -7.07 -0.50 -6.39
CA ILE A 35 -7.43 0.90 -6.12
C ILE A 35 -6.89 1.35 -4.76
N LEU A 36 -7.05 0.54 -3.71
CA LEU A 36 -6.53 0.87 -2.38
C LEU A 36 -5.00 0.96 -2.37
N GLY A 37 -4.30 0.07 -3.07
CA GLY A 37 -2.84 0.12 -3.19
C GLY A 37 -2.34 1.37 -3.91
N LEU A 38 -3.01 1.77 -4.98
CA LEU A 38 -2.70 3.02 -5.69
C LEU A 38 -2.96 4.24 -4.81
N ILE A 39 -4.07 4.28 -4.08
CA ILE A 39 -4.37 5.36 -3.12
C ILE A 39 -3.28 5.42 -2.05
N GLY A 40 -2.90 4.28 -1.47
CA GLY A 40 -1.85 4.20 -0.46
C GLY A 40 -0.48 4.68 -0.95
N LEU A 41 -0.11 4.36 -2.20
CA LEU A 41 1.11 4.85 -2.87
C LEU A 41 1.09 6.36 -3.07
N VAL A 42 -0.03 6.92 -3.54
CA VAL A 42 -0.18 8.38 -3.74
C VAL A 42 -0.08 9.12 -2.42
N VAL A 43 -0.72 8.61 -1.36
CA VAL A 43 -0.65 9.19 -0.01
C VAL A 43 0.76 9.10 0.55
N ALA A 44 1.47 7.98 0.33
CA ALA A 44 2.86 7.83 0.73
C ALA A 44 3.77 8.86 0.03
N PHE A 45 3.61 9.03 -1.27
CA PHE A 45 4.41 9.96 -2.08
C PHE A 45 4.10 11.42 -1.73
N ALA A 46 2.84 11.75 -1.48
CA ALA A 46 2.45 13.07 -0.99
C ALA A 46 3.05 13.35 0.39
N SER A 47 3.00 12.37 1.30
CA SER A 47 3.62 12.46 2.63
C SER A 47 5.14 12.63 2.55
N TRP A 48 5.81 11.96 1.59
CA TRP A 48 7.23 12.13 1.33
C TRP A 48 7.55 13.55 0.85
N LYS A 49 6.83 14.04 -0.16
CA LYS A 49 7.08 15.34 -0.79
C LYS A 49 6.83 16.52 0.15
N MET A 50 5.82 16.41 1.01
CA MET A 50 5.41 17.51 1.90
C MET A 50 6.23 17.59 3.20
N ASN A 51 6.95 16.52 3.58
CA ASN A 51 7.68 16.49 4.85
C ASN A 51 9.20 16.68 4.68
N ASN A 52 9.76 17.65 5.40
CA ASN A 52 11.21 17.89 5.48
C ASN A 52 11.88 17.26 6.70
N GLU A 53 11.10 16.82 7.70
CA GLU A 53 11.63 16.11 8.86
C GLU A 53 11.95 14.66 8.50
N LYS A 54 13.18 14.21 8.84
CA LYS A 54 13.67 12.85 8.57
C LYS A 54 12.69 11.77 9.07
N GLY A 55 12.09 11.97 10.25
CA GLY A 55 11.14 11.02 10.85
C GLY A 55 9.90 10.73 9.98
N TYR A 56 9.30 11.75 9.37
CA TYR A 56 8.10 11.54 8.54
C TYR A 56 8.41 11.00 7.16
N ARG A 57 9.63 11.24 6.66
CA ARG A 57 10.10 10.59 5.44
C ARG A 57 10.22 9.07 5.62
N TYR A 58 10.68 8.60 6.79
CA TYR A 58 10.69 7.16 7.08
C TYR A 58 9.28 6.57 7.09
N LEU A 59 8.30 7.25 7.68
CA LEU A 59 6.90 6.79 7.64
C LEU A 59 6.35 6.72 6.21
N ALA A 60 6.68 7.71 5.37
CA ALA A 60 6.31 7.69 3.95
C ALA A 60 7.00 6.56 3.17
N MET A 61 8.28 6.28 3.46
CA MET A 61 9.02 5.14 2.90
C MET A 61 8.39 3.79 3.28
N ILE A 62 8.00 3.63 4.55
CA ILE A 62 7.32 2.42 5.02
C ILE A 62 5.96 2.28 4.33
N GLY A 63 5.20 3.37 4.19
CA GLY A 63 3.96 3.39 3.41
C GLY A 63 4.17 2.98 1.95
N LEU A 64 5.21 3.48 1.28
CA LEU A 64 5.55 3.08 -0.09
C LEU A 64 5.85 1.58 -0.20
N LEU A 65 6.62 1.02 0.74
CA LEU A 65 6.95 -0.41 0.76
C LEU A 65 5.70 -1.26 1.00
N LEU A 66 4.90 -0.91 2.00
CA LEU A 66 3.70 -1.66 2.38
C LEU A 66 2.59 -1.64 1.32
N ASN A 67 2.54 -0.62 0.45
CA ASN A 67 1.58 -0.60 -0.66
C ASN A 67 2.20 -1.10 -1.97
N GLY A 68 3.49 -0.82 -2.20
CA GLY A 68 4.18 -1.14 -3.46
C GLY A 68 4.54 -2.62 -3.61
N PHE A 69 5.16 -3.24 -2.59
CA PHE A 69 5.54 -4.66 -2.66
C PHE A 69 4.37 -5.60 -2.92
N PRO A 70 3.23 -5.47 -2.19
CA PRO A 70 2.10 -6.38 -2.37
C PRO A 70 1.39 -6.18 -3.70
N LEU A 71 1.33 -4.94 -4.20
CA LEU A 71 0.78 -4.65 -5.52
C LEU A 71 1.62 -5.31 -6.63
N LEU A 72 2.95 -5.27 -6.48
CA LEU A 72 3.89 -5.83 -7.45
C LEU A 72 3.88 -7.37 -7.43
N SER A 73 3.84 -7.99 -6.25
CA SER A 73 3.71 -9.44 -6.12
C SER A 73 2.36 -9.94 -6.64
N TYR A 74 1.29 -9.18 -6.43
CA TYR A 74 -0.03 -9.52 -6.95
C TYR A 74 -0.13 -9.37 -8.48
N LEU A 75 0.44 -8.31 -9.06
CA LEU A 75 0.59 -8.16 -10.52
C LEU A 75 1.41 -9.31 -11.12
N TYR A 76 2.50 -9.71 -10.46
CA TYR A 76 3.33 -10.83 -10.90
C TYR A 76 2.53 -12.14 -10.92
N LEU A 77 1.80 -12.45 -9.86
CA LEU A 77 0.94 -13.64 -9.79
C LEU A 77 -0.15 -13.60 -10.87
N TYR A 78 -0.72 -12.44 -11.16
CA TYR A 78 -1.73 -12.28 -12.22
C TYR A 78 -1.18 -12.57 -13.61
N VAL A 79 0.03 -12.10 -13.93
CA VAL A 79 0.66 -12.34 -15.24
C VAL A 79 1.02 -13.82 -15.45
N MET A 80 1.30 -14.55 -14.36
CA MET A 80 1.69 -15.96 -14.41
C MET A 80 0.52 -16.95 -14.41
N LEU A 81 -0.71 -16.50 -14.17
CA LEU A 81 -1.95 -17.29 -14.10
C LEU A 81 -2.73 -17.22 -15.42
#